data_AF-A0A1G9CSL6-F1
#
_entry.id   AF-A0A1G9CSL6-F1
#
_cell.length_a   1.000
_cell.length_b   1.000
_cell.length_c   1.000
_cell.angle_alpha   90.00
_cell.angle_beta   90.00
_cell.angle_gamma   90.00
#
_symmetry.space_group_name_H-M   'P 1'
#
loop_
_entity.id
_entity.type
_entity.pdbx_description
1 polymer ?
#
loop_
_entity_poly.entity_id
_entity_poly.type
_entity_poly.pdbx_seq_one_letter_code
_entity_poly.pdbx_strand_id
1 'polypeptide(L)' 'MGAFFMAEIARIAGLIAADLHRNPLPYAHFVTTTTYKTLRGSCGGMILCKEETGKEYGQKLNKAIFPGL' A
#
# COMPACT_ATOMS: atom_id res chain seq x y z
N MET A 1 1.42 -21.77 10.11
CA MET A 1 1.77 -21.49 8.70
C MET A 1 0.77 -20.48 8.15
N GLY A 2 1.22 -19.47 7.43
CA GLY A 2 0.41 -18.35 6.93
C GLY A 2 1.18 -17.04 7.07
N ALA A 3 1.71 -16.51 5.96
CA ALA A 3 2.51 -15.28 5.95
C ALA A 3 1.85 -14.25 5.04
N PHE A 4 1.91 -12.98 5.43
CA PHE A 4 1.42 -11.88 4.60
C PHE A 4 2.51 -11.42 3.64
N PHE A 5 2.13 -11.26 2.38
CA PHE A 5 2.93 -10.59 1.37
C PHE A 5 2.61 -9.09 1.33
N MET A 6 3.60 -8.25 1.64
CA MET A 6 3.54 -6.80 1.56
C MET A 6 4.51 -6.27 0.48
N ALA A 7 4.05 -5.37 -0.38
CA ALA A 7 4.87 -4.71 -1.38
C ALA A 7 5.07 -3.22 -1.08
N GLU A 8 6.32 -2.76 -1.02
CA GLU A 8 6.69 -1.34 -0.92
C GLU A 8 6.99 -0.81 -2.33
N ILE A 9 6.26 0.22 -2.78
CA ILE A 9 6.34 0.72 -4.15
C ILE A 9 6.74 2.20 -4.27
N ALA A 10 7.19 2.86 -3.20
CA ALA A 10 7.42 4.31 -3.18
C ALA A 10 8.19 4.86 -4.39
N ARG A 11 9.26 4.18 -4.82
CA ARG A 11 10.09 4.64 -5.94
C ARG A 11 9.45 4.40 -7.31
N ILE A 12 8.58 3.41 -7.45
CA ILE A 12 8.00 2.99 -8.73
C ILE A 12 6.48 3.22 -8.80
N ALA A 13 5.87 3.84 -7.78
CA ALA A 13 4.43 4.06 -7.70
C ALA A 13 3.86 4.81 -8.90
N GLY A 14 4.58 5.81 -9.42
CA GLY A 14 4.16 6.51 -10.64
C GLY A 14 4.20 5.64 -11.88
N LEU A 15 5.19 4.74 -12.00
CA LEU A 15 5.30 3.81 -13.13
C LEU A 15 4.19 2.75 -13.08
N ILE A 16 3.84 2.27 -11.88
CA ILE A 16 2.71 1.34 -11.69
C ILE A 16 1.39 2.05 -12.00
N ALA A 17 1.19 3.28 -11.54
CA ALA A 17 -0.02 4.07 -11.82
C ALA A 17 -0.18 4.41 -13.31
N ALA A 18 0.94 4.54 -14.04
CA ALA A 18 0.97 4.77 -15.49
C ALA A 18 0.95 3.49 -16.33
N ASP A 19 0.79 2.30 -15.71
CA ASP A 19 0.81 0.99 -16.37
C ASP A 19 2.10 0.67 -17.15
N LEU A 20 3.23 1.24 -16.73
CA LEU A 20 4.55 1.03 -17.33
C LEU A 20 5.42 0.02 -16.54
N HIS A 21 4.92 -0.47 -15.41
CA HIS A 21 5.59 -1.45 -14.56
C HIS A 21 4.57 -2.44 -14.00
N ARG A 22 4.98 -3.70 -13.76
CA ARG A 22 4.12 -4.74 -13.18
C ARG A 22 3.45 -4.26 -11.90
N ASN A 23 2.13 -4.41 -11.85
CA ASN A 23 1.31 -4.01 -10.72
C ASN A 23 1.28 -5.11 -9.64
N PRO A 24 1.71 -4.84 -8.39
CA PRO A 24 1.68 -5.83 -7.32
C PRO A 24 0.32 -5.97 -6.62
N LEU A 25 -0.64 -5.05 -6.84
CA LEU A 25 -1.96 -5.05 -6.20
C LEU A 25 -2.74 -6.37 -6.34
N PRO A 26 -2.68 -7.11 -7.46
CA PRO A 26 -3.36 -8.40 -7.57
C PRO A 26 -2.76 -9.52 -6.71
N TYR A 27 -1.53 -9.37 -6.22
CA TYR A 27 -0.80 -10.43 -5.53
C TYR A 27 -0.54 -10.11 -4.06
N ALA A 28 -0.25 -8.85 -3.75
CA ALA A 28 0.05 -8.41 -2.39
C ALA A 28 -1.22 -8.31 -1.54
N HIS A 29 -1.09 -8.67 -0.26
CA HIS A 29 -2.14 -8.46 0.74
C HIS A 29 -2.16 -6.99 1.16
N PHE A 30 -0.97 -6.39 1.24
CA PHE A 30 -0.75 -4.99 1.61
C PHE A 30 0.22 -4.32 0.63
N VAL A 31 -0.03 -3.07 0.29
CA VAL A 31 0.87 -2.25 -0.53
C VAL A 31 1.10 -0.93 0.18
N THR A 32 2.36 -0.53 0.33
CA THR A 32 2.73 0.76 0.92
C THR A 32 3.45 1.62 -0.11
N THR A 33 3.24 2.93 -0.05
CA THR A 33 3.90 3.88 -0.94
C THR A 33 4.01 5.27 -0.34
N THR A 34 4.98 6.04 -0.82
CA THR A 34 4.99 7.50 -0.65
C THR A 34 4.30 8.18 -1.84
N THR A 35 3.66 9.33 -1.60
CA THR A 35 2.95 10.08 -2.65
C THR A 35 3.84 11.04 -3.44
N TYR A 36 4.98 11.48 -2.90
CA TYR A 36 5.79 12.58 -3.47
C TYR A 36 6.88 12.17 -4.47
N LYS A 37 7.18 10.88 -4.63
CA LYS A 37 8.25 10.40 -5.52
C LYS A 37 7.76 10.36 -6.97
N THR A 38 7.81 9.19 -7.62
CA THR A 38 7.36 9.06 -9.01
C THR A 38 5.87 9.29 -9.18
N LEU A 39 5.07 9.20 -8.11
CA LEU A 39 3.64 9.54 -8.11
C LEU A 39 3.37 11.06 -8.11
N ARG A 40 4.37 11.91 -7.86
CA ARG A 40 4.33 13.39 -8.02
C ARG A 40 3.23 14.13 -7.23
N GLY A 41 2.77 13.59 -6.10
CA GLY A 41 1.87 14.25 -5.15
C GLY A 41 2.59 15.06 -4.06
N SER A 42 1.83 15.49 -3.04
CA SER A 42 2.37 16.14 -1.84
C SER A 42 3.14 15.14 -0.94
N CYS A 43 3.90 15.64 0.04
CA CYS A 43 4.62 14.80 0.99
C CYS A 43 3.64 14.02 1.88
N GLY A 44 3.64 12.69 1.75
CA GLY A 44 2.74 11.80 2.46
C GLY A 44 3.00 10.32 2.13
N GLY A 45 2.18 9.46 2.73
CA GLY A 45 2.24 8.01 2.54
C GLY A 45 0.84 7.38 2.52
N MET A 46 0.74 6.22 1.91
CA MET A 46 -0.51 5.45 1.82
C MET A 46 -0.24 3.99 2.15
N ILE A 47 -1.22 3.37 2.82
CA ILE A 47 -1.29 1.93 3.06
C ILE A 47 -2.56 1.44 2.37
N LEU A 48 -2.39 0.55 1.39
CA LEU A 48 -3.46 -0.06 0.62
C LEU A 48 -3.57 -1.54 1.02
N CYS A 49 -4.79 -2.06 1.03
CA CYS A 49 -5.05 -3.48 1.21
C CYS A 49 -6.16 -3.92 0.27
N LYS A 50 -6.18 -5.21 -0.10
CA LYS A 50 -7.30 -5.80 -0.83
C LYS A 50 -8.57 -5.75 0.02
N GLU A 51 -9.73 -5.74 -0.60
CA GLU A 51 -11.01 -5.73 0.13
C GLU A 51 -11.13 -6.93 1.10
N GLU A 52 -10.73 -8.12 0.65
CA GLU A 52 -10.70 -9.36 1.46
C GLU A 52 -9.84 -9.17 2.73
N THR A 53 -8.63 -8.65 2.57
CA THR A 53 -7.72 -8.36 3.68
C THR A 53 -8.22 -7.18 4.52
N GLY A 54 -8.87 -6.19 3.90
CA GLY A 54 -9.42 -5.00 4.55
C GLY A 54 -10.56 -5.30 5.50
N LYS A 55 -11.38 -6.33 5.23
CA LYS A 55 -12.46 -6.79 6.14
C LYS A 55 -11.93 -7.21 7.51
N GLU A 56 -10.76 -7.83 7.56
CA GLU A 56 -10.16 -8.32 8.81
C GLU A 56 -9.09 -7.36 9.39
N TYR A 57 -8.27 -6.77 8.52
CA TYR A 57 -7.09 -6.00 8.92
C TYR A 57 -7.23 -4.49 8.73
N GLY A 58 -8.23 -4.01 7.99
CA GLY A 58 -8.40 -2.57 7.71
C GLY A 58 -8.59 -1.75 8.98
N GLN A 59 -9.46 -2.19 9.90
CA GLN A 59 -9.62 -1.52 11.19
C GLN A 59 -8.37 -1.62 12.07
N LYS A 60 -7.65 -2.75 12.03
CA LYS A 60 -6.40 -2.94 12.78
C LYS A 60 -5.32 -1.97 12.28
N LEU A 61 -5.19 -1.81 10.97
CA LEU A 61 -4.28 -0.85 10.33
C LEU A 61 -4.59 0.58 10.75
N ASN A 62 -5.86 1.00 10.65
CA ASN A 62 -6.25 2.35 11.05
C ASN A 62 -5.95 2.60 12.53
N LYS A 63 -6.29 1.66 13.43
CA LYS A 63 -5.99 1.76 14.86
C LYS A 63 -4.49 1.83 15.15
N ALA A 64 -3.67 1.13 14.37
CA ALA A 64 -2.21 1.17 14.50
C ALA A 64 -1.63 2.53 14.12
N ILE A 65 -2.28 3.29 13.23
CA ILE A 65 -1.88 4.66 12.89
C ILE A 65 -2.48 5.67 13.87
N PHE A 66 -3.76 5.53 14.21
CA PHE A 66 -4.44 6.38 15.18
C PHE A 66 -5.54 5.57 15.88
N PRO A 67 -5.54 5.47 17.22
CA PRO A 67 -4.74 6.22 18.20
C PRO A 67 -3.41 5.54 18.59
N GLY A 68 -2.95 4.53 17.85
CA GLY A 68 -1.81 3.71 18.22
C GLY A 68 -0.43 4.34 18.01
N LEU A 69 -0.34 5.40 17.20
CA LEU A 69 0.87 6.21 16.99
C LEU A 69 0.75 7.55 17.70
#